data_AF-A0A2R6Q371-F1
#
_entry.id   AF-A0A2R6Q371-F1
#
_cell.length_a   1.000
_cell.length_b   1.000
_cell.length_c   1.000
_cell.angle_alpha   90.00
_cell.angle_beta   90.00
_cell.angle_gamma   90.00
#
_symmetry.space_group_name_H-M   'P 1'
#
loop_
_entity.id
_entity.type
_entity.pdbx_description
1 polymer ?
#
loop_
_entity_poly.entity_id
_entity_poly.type
_entity_poly.pdbx_seq_one_letter_code
_entity_poly.pdbx_strand_id
1 'polypeptide(L)'
;MWRLKVAEGGGPYEPYLYSTNNFVGRQIWEFDPNYGTPEERAEVEKARELFTLNRSRVKPTGDVLQRLQLLKENNFEQTIGGVKIGEDEDVRYEAVTTTLKRALNFFCGIQAKDGHWPAENSGPLFFLPPLVMCLYITGHLNEFFPPEHKKETLRFIYNHQNEDGGWGLHIEGHSIMFCTVLSYICMRILGDGPFGGRNDAVQRARKWIHDHGGVVAIPSWGKTWLSIFGLFDWSGCNPMPPEFWILPSYLPIHPAKMWCFCRLVYMPMSYLYGKRFVGPITELVLQLRKELHSESYDKINWKKYRHLCAKEDLYYPHPLIQDFLWDSLYILTEPLLTRWPFNKLVREKALETTMNFIHYEDENSRYFTIGCVEKVLCMLACWVEDPDGDCFKKHLARIPDYMWVAEDGMKMQTSGSQQWDTSFAVQAILACNLLEESRETLRKGHDFIKKSQVKDNPSGDFKKMFRHISKGSWTFSDQDHGWQVSDCTAEGLKCCLLLSQLPPEFVGEKHEPERLYDAVNVMLSLQSKNGGLSAWEPAKGGAWLELLNPTEFFADIVVEHEYVECTAAAIQAFVLFMKLYPGHRKKEIEVFIVNALRFLEDIQMPDGSW
;
A
#
# COMPACT_ATOMS: atom_id res chain seq x y z
N MET A 1 15.45 21.50 6.05
CA MET A 1 15.64 20.04 6.00
C MET A 1 14.30 19.37 6.23
N TRP A 2 14.13 18.13 5.77
CA TRP A 2 12.94 17.35 6.08
C TRP A 2 12.98 16.85 7.51
N ARG A 3 11.85 16.94 8.22
CA ARG A 3 11.67 16.52 9.60
C ARG A 3 10.60 15.43 9.67
N LEU A 4 10.91 14.33 10.34
CA LEU A 4 9.95 13.29 10.64
C LEU A 4 9.10 13.71 11.84
N LYS A 5 7.78 13.62 11.71
CA LYS A 5 6.81 13.80 12.79
C LYS A 5 6.14 12.48 13.10
N VAL A 6 6.07 12.15 14.39
CA VAL A 6 5.51 10.90 14.90
C VAL A 6 4.43 11.20 15.92
N ALA A 7 3.30 10.49 15.83
CA ALA A 7 2.18 10.58 16.77
C ALA A 7 1.60 11.99 16.92
N GLU A 8 1.55 12.72 15.81
CA GLU A 8 1.09 14.11 15.77
C GLU A 8 -0.05 14.29 14.76
N GLY A 9 -1.08 15.02 15.18
CA GLY A 9 -2.11 15.59 14.32
C GLY A 9 -1.69 16.95 13.74
N GLY A 10 -2.68 17.72 13.28
CA GLY A 10 -2.47 19.09 12.82
C GLY A 10 -2.20 19.21 11.31
N GLY A 11 -1.71 20.38 10.92
CA GLY A 11 -1.54 20.78 9.52
C GLY A 11 -2.72 21.62 9.00
N PRO A 12 -2.66 22.08 7.74
CA PRO A 12 -3.68 22.99 7.19
C PRO A 12 -5.08 22.37 7.11
N TYR A 13 -5.18 21.03 7.12
CA TYR A 13 -6.44 20.27 7.09
C TYR A 13 -6.83 19.67 8.45
N GLU A 14 -6.29 20.17 9.56
CA GLU A 14 -6.59 19.66 10.91
C GLU A 14 -8.10 19.46 11.20
N PRO A 15 -9.03 20.35 10.81
CA PRO A 15 -10.46 20.13 11.05
C PRO A 15 -11.06 18.88 10.36
N TYR A 16 -10.38 18.38 9.33
CA TYR A 16 -10.79 17.21 8.55
C TYR A 16 -9.98 15.95 8.89
N LEU A 17 -9.07 16.06 9.85
CA LEU A 17 -8.22 14.96 10.27
C LEU A 17 -8.69 14.44 11.64
N TYR A 18 -8.96 13.15 11.73
CA TYR A 18 -9.39 12.53 12.99
C TYR A 18 -8.86 11.11 13.14
N SER A 19 -8.71 10.67 14.39
CA SER A 19 -8.06 9.41 14.75
C SER A 19 -8.78 8.69 15.89
N THR A 20 -8.70 7.36 15.91
CA THR A 20 -9.29 6.52 16.96
C THR A 20 -8.33 6.20 18.11
N ASN A 21 -7.03 6.48 17.94
CA ASN A 21 -5.99 6.27 18.96
C ASN A 21 -5.15 7.52 19.27
N ASN A 22 -5.63 8.72 18.94
CA ASN A 22 -4.88 9.97 19.07
C ASN A 22 -3.57 9.97 18.26
N PHE A 23 -3.64 9.48 17.01
CA PHE A 23 -2.56 9.45 16.03
C PHE A 23 -1.35 8.58 16.38
N VAL A 24 -1.43 7.69 17.37
CA VAL A 24 -0.36 6.75 17.69
C VAL A 24 -0.04 5.89 16.46
N GLY A 25 1.23 5.83 16.05
CA GLY A 25 1.69 5.18 14.82
C GLY A 25 1.73 6.09 13.60
N ARG A 26 1.09 7.25 13.62
CA ARG A 26 1.14 8.17 12.47
C ARG A 26 2.56 8.68 12.27
N GLN A 27 3.07 8.55 11.04
CA GLN A 27 4.39 8.98 10.60
C GLN A 27 4.26 9.88 9.37
N ILE A 28 4.72 11.13 9.44
CA ILE A 28 4.67 12.07 8.30
C ILE A 28 5.95 12.88 8.20
N TRP A 29 6.27 13.35 7.01
CA TRP A 29 7.41 14.21 6.75
C TRP A 29 6.96 15.66 6.51
N GLU A 30 7.61 16.61 7.17
CA GLU A 30 7.44 18.04 6.90
C GLU A 30 8.75 18.68 6.46
N PHE A 31 8.68 19.66 5.57
CA PHE A 31 9.85 20.46 5.24
C PHE A 31 9.92 21.72 6.09
N ASP A 32 11.02 21.91 6.81
CA ASP A 32 11.31 23.14 7.54
C ASP A 32 12.69 23.69 7.12
N PRO A 33 12.77 24.89 6.50
CA PRO A 33 14.03 25.47 6.05
C PRO A 33 15.00 25.80 7.20
N ASN A 34 14.51 25.89 8.44
CA ASN A 34 15.29 26.20 9.65
C ASN A 34 15.62 24.95 10.48
N TYR A 35 15.04 23.79 10.17
CA TYR A 35 15.32 22.55 10.88
C TYR A 35 16.71 21.98 10.58
N GLY A 36 17.39 21.52 11.63
CA GLY A 36 18.73 20.91 11.61
C GLY A 36 19.89 21.89 11.51
N THR A 37 21.04 21.52 12.08
CA THR A 37 22.30 22.29 12.01
C THR A 37 22.91 22.23 10.61
N PRO A 38 23.88 23.10 10.26
CA PRO A 38 24.60 23.00 8.99
C PRO A 38 25.24 21.63 8.74
N GLU A 39 25.77 21.00 9.78
CA GLU A 39 26.40 19.67 9.73
C GLU A 39 25.38 18.59 9.41
N GLU A 40 24.22 18.61 10.08
CA GLU A 40 23.13 17.65 9.84
C GLU A 40 22.58 17.75 8.42
N ARG A 41 22.44 18.98 7.91
CA ARG A 41 22.04 19.21 6.52
C ARG A 41 23.08 18.67 5.54
N ALA A 42 24.37 18.82 5.85
CA ALA A 42 25.45 18.29 5.04
C ALA A 42 25.48 16.74 5.05
N GLU A 43 25.19 16.10 6.19
CA GLU A 43 25.07 14.64 6.27
C GLU A 43 23.91 14.12 5.41
N VAL A 44 22.77 14.81 5.42
CA VAL A 44 21.63 14.47 4.56
C VAL A 44 21.99 14.60 3.08
N GLU A 45 22.62 15.69 2.64
CA GLU A 45 23.05 15.82 1.24
C GLU A 45 24.10 14.77 0.86
N LYS A 46 25.04 14.44 1.75
CA LYS A 46 26.01 13.37 1.53
C LYS A 46 25.33 12.01 1.33
N ALA A 47 24.29 11.70 2.12
CA ALA A 47 23.52 10.46 1.96
C ALA A 47 22.85 10.40 0.57
N ARG A 48 22.27 11.52 0.11
CA ARG A 48 21.63 11.63 -1.21
C ARG A 48 22.59 11.47 -2.38
N GLU A 49 23.77 12.08 -2.27
CA GLU A 49 24.84 11.93 -3.24
C GLU A 49 25.34 10.49 -3.30
N LEU A 50 25.59 9.88 -2.12
CA LEU A 50 26.04 8.51 -2.02
C LEU A 50 25.03 7.53 -2.64
N PHE A 51 23.73 7.72 -2.37
CA PHE A 51 22.68 6.93 -3.00
C PHE A 51 22.72 7.10 -4.51
N THR A 52 22.70 8.35 -5.00
CA THR A 52 22.70 8.65 -6.46
C THR A 52 23.88 7.98 -7.17
N LEU A 53 25.08 7.99 -6.55
CA LEU A 53 26.28 7.35 -7.09
C LEU A 53 26.20 5.81 -7.11
N ASN A 54 25.46 5.21 -6.19
CA ASN A 54 25.36 3.74 -6.03
C ASN A 54 24.01 3.17 -6.49
N ARG A 55 23.12 3.97 -7.07
CA ARG A 55 21.74 3.60 -7.45
C ARG A 55 21.64 2.40 -8.43
N SER A 56 22.72 2.08 -9.14
CA SER A 56 22.77 0.89 -10.02
C SER A 56 23.15 -0.39 -9.28
N ARG A 57 23.79 -0.27 -8.11
CA ARG A 57 24.25 -1.39 -7.26
C ARG A 57 23.29 -1.71 -6.13
N VAL A 58 22.67 -0.69 -5.56
CA VAL A 58 21.70 -0.81 -4.46
C VAL A 58 20.47 0.00 -4.84
N LYS A 59 19.33 -0.69 -4.98
CA LYS A 59 18.05 -0.11 -5.37
C LYS A 59 17.22 0.35 -4.17
N PRO A 60 17.07 -0.44 -3.10
CA PRO A 60 16.28 -0.02 -1.94
C PRO A 60 17.01 1.05 -1.12
N THR A 61 16.26 1.86 -0.39
CA THR A 61 16.83 2.82 0.55
C THR A 61 17.18 2.17 1.87
N GLY A 62 18.06 2.84 2.62
CA GLY A 62 18.38 2.50 3.99
C GLY A 62 17.72 3.45 5.00
N ASP A 63 16.71 4.24 4.63
CA ASP A 63 16.04 5.20 5.52
C ASP A 63 17.01 6.10 6.32
N VAL A 64 18.09 6.55 5.67
CA VAL A 64 19.21 7.21 6.37
C VAL A 64 18.74 8.49 7.06
N LEU A 65 17.84 9.23 6.43
CA LEU A 65 17.28 10.48 6.98
C LEU A 65 16.47 10.23 8.26
N GLN A 66 15.67 9.16 8.29
CA GLN A 66 14.91 8.74 9.46
C GLN A 66 15.86 8.34 10.59
N ARG A 67 16.89 7.53 10.27
CA ARG A 67 17.82 6.99 11.26
C ARG A 67 18.62 8.12 11.91
N LEU A 68 19.13 9.07 11.14
CA LEU A 68 19.85 10.23 11.67
C LEU A 68 19.01 11.00 12.69
N GLN A 69 17.71 11.20 12.42
CA GLN A 69 16.82 11.93 13.32
C GLN A 69 16.52 11.13 14.59
N LEU A 70 16.12 9.86 14.48
CA LEU A 70 15.75 9.07 15.65
C LEU A 70 16.95 8.76 16.56
N LEU A 71 18.12 8.47 16.00
CA LEU A 71 19.34 8.27 16.80
C LEU A 71 19.66 9.51 17.61
N LYS A 72 19.52 10.70 17.01
CA LYS A 72 19.72 11.98 17.72
C LYS A 72 18.66 12.21 18.78
N GLU A 73 17.37 12.05 18.45
CA GLU A 73 16.26 12.25 19.40
C GLU A 73 16.35 11.32 20.61
N ASN A 74 16.87 10.10 20.41
CA ASN A 74 17.10 9.13 21.47
C ASN A 74 18.47 9.30 22.17
N ASN A 75 19.26 10.33 21.84
CA ASN A 75 20.62 10.57 22.34
C ASN A 75 21.52 9.32 22.23
N PHE A 76 21.40 8.62 21.10
CA PHE A 76 22.08 7.37 20.88
C PHE A 76 23.54 7.58 20.46
N GLU A 77 24.44 6.82 21.07
CA GLU A 77 25.82 6.67 20.64
C GLU A 77 26.16 5.19 20.57
N GLN A 78 26.70 4.74 19.42
CA GLN A 78 27.13 3.35 19.28
C GLN A 78 28.48 3.15 19.97
N THR A 79 28.45 2.65 21.21
CA THR A 79 29.65 2.38 22.02
C THR A 79 30.27 1.02 21.75
N ILE A 80 29.55 0.11 21.09
CA ILE A 80 30.03 -1.24 20.79
C ILE A 80 30.78 -1.23 19.46
N GLY A 81 32.08 -1.55 19.52
CA GLY A 81 32.94 -1.68 18.36
C GLY A 81 32.47 -2.76 17.39
N GLY A 82 32.61 -2.51 16.08
CA GLY A 82 32.32 -3.51 15.07
C GLY A 82 33.37 -4.62 15.03
N VAL A 83 32.93 -5.86 14.84
CA VAL A 83 33.81 -7.01 14.60
C VAL A 83 33.85 -7.27 13.10
N LYS A 84 35.06 -7.38 12.53
CA LYS A 84 35.28 -7.84 11.15
C LYS A 84 35.92 -9.22 11.22
N ILE A 85 35.36 -10.17 10.47
CA ILE A 85 35.86 -11.54 10.33
C ILE A 85 36.36 -11.65 8.88
N GLY A 86 37.59 -12.15 8.69
CA GLY A 86 38.14 -12.41 7.35
C GLY A 86 37.44 -13.59 6.66
N GLU A 87 37.59 -13.73 5.34
CA GLU A 87 36.95 -14.82 4.57
C GLU A 87 37.34 -16.22 5.07
N ASP A 88 38.55 -16.36 5.63
CA ASP A 88 39.10 -17.62 6.15
C ASP A 88 39.09 -17.73 7.70
N GLU A 89 38.48 -16.77 8.40
CA GLU A 89 38.40 -16.80 9.87
C GLU A 89 37.12 -17.48 10.38
N ASP A 90 37.26 -18.36 11.37
CA ASP A 90 36.12 -18.99 12.02
C ASP A 90 35.21 -17.97 12.74
N VAL A 91 33.90 -18.17 12.61
CA VAL A 91 32.89 -17.37 13.31
C VAL A 91 32.89 -17.72 14.80
N ARG A 92 33.50 -16.85 15.61
CA ARG A 92 33.61 -17.00 17.06
C ARG A 92 32.34 -16.56 17.79
N TYR A 93 32.01 -17.24 18.90
CA TYR A 93 30.86 -16.92 19.75
C TYR A 93 30.86 -15.47 20.24
N GLU A 94 32.02 -14.95 20.62
CA GLU A 94 32.19 -13.57 21.08
C GLU A 94 31.93 -12.56 19.97
N ALA A 95 32.33 -12.89 18.73
CA ALA A 95 32.10 -12.04 17.56
C ALA A 95 30.61 -11.94 17.24
N VAL A 96 29.89 -13.07 17.27
CA VAL A 96 28.43 -13.11 17.10
C VAL A 96 27.73 -12.34 18.21
N THR A 97 28.10 -12.58 19.47
CA THR A 97 27.50 -11.90 20.63
C THR A 97 27.71 -10.39 20.58
N THR A 98 28.92 -9.94 20.25
CA THR A 98 29.23 -8.51 20.11
C THR A 98 28.43 -7.88 18.97
N THR A 99 28.31 -8.59 17.85
CA THR A 99 27.54 -8.13 16.69
C THR A 99 26.05 -8.03 17.03
N LEU A 100 25.50 -9.03 17.72
CA LEU A 100 24.10 -9.04 18.16
C LEU A 100 23.81 -7.88 19.12
N LYS A 101 24.66 -7.67 20.14
CA LYS A 101 24.51 -6.55 21.08
C LYS A 101 24.59 -5.20 20.36
N ARG A 102 25.51 -5.07 19.41
CA ARG A 102 25.68 -3.85 18.61
C ARG A 102 24.44 -3.56 17.76
N ALA A 103 23.90 -4.59 17.10
CA ALA A 103 22.69 -4.50 16.30
C ALA A 103 21.45 -4.17 17.15
N LEU A 104 21.29 -4.85 18.29
CA LEU A 104 20.21 -4.58 19.24
C LEU A 104 20.24 -3.13 19.74
N ASN A 105 21.41 -2.65 20.20
CA ASN A 105 21.57 -1.27 20.66
C ASN A 105 21.19 -0.27 19.57
N PHE A 106 21.68 -0.47 18.34
CA PHE A 106 21.33 0.39 17.21
C PHE A 106 19.83 0.37 16.92
N PHE A 107 19.23 -0.82 16.89
CA PHE A 107 17.81 -0.99 16.56
C PHE A 107 16.90 -0.39 17.63
N CYS A 108 17.27 -0.49 18.92
CA CYS A 108 16.61 0.24 20.00
C CYS A 108 16.74 1.77 19.83
N GLY A 109 17.89 2.25 19.36
CA GLY A 109 18.16 3.67 19.13
C GLY A 109 17.34 4.32 18.02
N ILE A 110 16.73 3.53 17.11
CA ILE A 110 15.85 4.01 16.03
C ILE A 110 14.36 3.76 16.31
N GLN A 111 13.97 3.47 17.55
CA GLN A 111 12.57 3.42 17.94
C GLN A 111 12.00 4.84 18.10
N ALA A 112 10.80 5.09 17.62
CA ALA A 112 10.14 6.37 17.81
C ALA A 112 9.55 6.55 19.22
N LYS A 113 9.21 7.80 19.55
CA LYS A 113 8.75 8.20 20.89
C LYS A 113 7.45 7.53 21.35
N ASP A 114 6.57 7.16 20.43
CA ASP A 114 5.30 6.47 20.71
C ASP A 114 5.44 4.94 20.72
N GLY A 115 6.63 4.42 20.45
CA GLY A 115 7.01 3.01 20.62
C GLY A 115 7.07 2.17 19.35
N HIS A 116 6.70 2.71 18.19
CA HIS A 116 6.84 2.01 16.92
C HIS A 116 8.21 2.27 16.25
N TRP A 117 8.48 1.54 15.16
CA TRP A 117 9.63 1.76 14.29
C TRP A 117 9.15 2.35 12.96
N PRO A 118 9.33 3.67 12.73
CA PRO A 118 8.96 4.29 11.47
C PRO A 118 9.82 3.74 10.33
N ALA A 119 9.22 3.36 9.21
CA ALA A 119 9.95 2.79 8.08
C ALA A 119 9.32 3.14 6.72
N GLU A 120 10.16 3.08 5.68
CA GLU A 120 9.72 3.02 4.29
C GLU A 120 8.91 1.76 4.02
N ASN A 121 7.72 1.92 3.43
CA ASN A 121 6.94 0.83 2.87
C ASN A 121 6.48 1.16 1.43
N SER A 122 7.47 1.23 0.53
CA SER A 122 7.30 1.55 -0.89
C SER A 122 8.06 0.53 -1.76
N GLY A 123 8.26 0.84 -3.03
CA GLY A 123 8.92 -0.03 -4.01
C GLY A 123 8.23 0.01 -5.37
N PRO A 124 6.89 -0.14 -5.44
CA PRO A 124 6.15 0.02 -6.68
C PRO A 124 6.24 1.44 -7.26
N LEU A 125 6.49 1.55 -8.56
CA LEU A 125 6.75 2.84 -9.24
C LEU A 125 5.50 3.52 -9.80
N PHE A 126 4.33 2.91 -9.62
CA PHE A 126 3.03 3.43 -10.06
C PHE A 126 2.19 4.04 -8.94
N PHE A 127 2.71 4.16 -7.70
CA PHE A 127 1.97 4.74 -6.57
C PHE A 127 1.89 6.27 -6.64
N LEU A 128 3.04 6.92 -6.78
CA LEU A 128 3.13 8.39 -6.73
C LEU A 128 2.58 9.11 -7.97
N PRO A 129 2.82 8.65 -9.22
CA PRO A 129 2.38 9.40 -10.39
C PRO A 129 0.86 9.64 -10.44
N PRO A 130 -0.01 8.66 -10.12
CA PRO A 130 -1.44 8.91 -10.02
C PRO A 130 -1.84 9.99 -9.02
N LEU A 131 -1.18 10.07 -7.85
CA LEU A 131 -1.43 11.13 -6.88
C LEU A 131 -1.13 12.52 -7.47
N VAL A 132 0.02 12.64 -8.16
CA VAL A 132 0.42 13.88 -8.84
C VAL A 132 -0.57 14.26 -9.94
N MET A 133 -1.02 13.28 -10.74
CA MET A 133 -2.05 13.48 -11.76
C MET A 133 -3.38 13.92 -11.14
N CYS A 134 -3.82 13.28 -10.06
CA CYS A 134 -5.04 13.61 -9.35
C CYS A 134 -4.99 15.05 -8.82
N LEU A 135 -3.92 15.44 -8.12
CA LEU A 135 -3.78 16.79 -7.59
C LEU A 135 -3.63 17.87 -8.68
N TYR A 136 -3.11 17.50 -9.85
CA TYR A 136 -3.15 18.36 -11.02
C TYR A 136 -4.57 18.56 -11.53
N ILE A 137 -5.36 17.50 -11.65
CA ILE A 137 -6.77 17.54 -12.07
C ILE A 137 -7.60 18.39 -11.11
N THR A 138 -7.44 18.19 -9.80
CA THR A 138 -8.24 18.87 -8.77
C THR A 138 -7.78 20.31 -8.50
N GLY A 139 -6.64 20.75 -9.07
CA GLY A 139 -6.09 22.09 -8.86
C GLY A 139 -5.28 22.27 -7.56
N HIS A 140 -5.01 21.19 -6.81
CA HIS A 140 -4.34 21.23 -5.50
C HIS A 140 -2.83 20.91 -5.57
N LEU A 141 -2.27 20.74 -6.78
CA LEU A 141 -0.86 20.34 -6.94
C LEU A 141 0.13 21.25 -6.21
N ASN A 142 -0.01 22.57 -6.31
CA ASN A 142 0.97 23.49 -5.71
C ASN A 142 0.91 23.55 -4.19
N GLU A 143 -0.22 23.14 -3.60
CA GLU A 143 -0.37 23.06 -2.16
C GLU A 143 0.39 21.87 -1.57
N PHE A 144 0.31 20.71 -2.22
CA PHE A 144 0.95 19.47 -1.76
C PHE A 144 2.35 19.24 -2.35
N PHE A 145 2.67 19.89 -3.47
CA PHE A 145 3.99 19.86 -4.11
C PHE A 145 4.59 21.27 -4.21
N PRO A 146 4.90 21.94 -3.08
CA PRO A 146 5.74 23.14 -3.09
C PRO A 146 7.17 22.78 -3.57
N PRO A 147 8.06 23.77 -3.82
CA PRO A 147 9.34 23.54 -4.50
C PRO A 147 10.19 22.38 -3.97
N GLU A 148 10.28 22.19 -2.66
CA GLU A 148 11.08 21.10 -2.06
C GLU A 148 10.43 19.72 -2.25
N HIS A 149 9.10 19.62 -2.24
CA HIS A 149 8.40 18.37 -2.53
C HIS A 149 8.58 17.98 -4.00
N LYS A 150 8.50 18.95 -4.92
CA LYS A 150 8.80 18.75 -6.35
C LYS A 150 10.23 18.24 -6.54
N LYS A 151 11.19 18.90 -5.88
CA LYS A 151 12.61 18.53 -5.94
C LYS A 151 12.87 17.11 -5.44
N GLU A 152 12.33 16.74 -4.29
CA GLU A 152 12.51 15.37 -3.75
C GLU A 152 11.80 14.31 -4.60
N THR A 153 10.61 14.62 -5.12
CA THR A 153 9.87 13.71 -5.99
C THR A 153 10.61 13.45 -7.29
N LEU A 154 11.11 14.51 -7.93
CA LEU A 154 11.93 14.38 -9.13
C LEU A 154 13.23 13.63 -8.83
N ARG A 155 13.86 13.86 -7.66
CA ARG A 155 15.04 13.09 -7.21
C ARG A 155 14.75 11.58 -7.19
N PHE A 156 13.62 11.17 -6.61
CA PHE A 156 13.18 9.77 -6.59
C PHE A 156 13.01 9.21 -8.00
N ILE A 157 12.27 9.92 -8.86
CA ILE A 157 12.02 9.49 -10.25
C ILE A 157 13.33 9.33 -11.02
N TYR A 158 14.26 10.28 -10.91
CA TYR A 158 15.56 10.18 -11.61
C TYR A 158 16.42 9.05 -11.07
N ASN A 159 16.42 8.84 -9.76
CA ASN A 159 17.24 7.81 -9.12
C ASN A 159 16.80 6.40 -9.52
N HIS A 160 15.53 6.21 -9.84
CA HIS A 160 14.97 4.92 -10.24
C HIS A 160 14.72 4.77 -11.75
N GLN A 161 15.17 5.73 -12.58
CA GLN A 161 15.19 5.53 -14.04
C GLN A 161 16.26 4.51 -14.41
N ASN A 162 15.87 3.48 -15.16
CA ASN A 162 16.78 2.46 -15.70
C ASN A 162 17.69 3.06 -16.79
N GLU A 163 18.77 2.34 -17.11
CA GLU A 163 19.78 2.79 -18.09
C GLU A 163 19.19 2.95 -19.50
N ASP A 164 18.18 2.16 -19.85
CA ASP A 164 17.44 2.23 -21.11
C ASP A 164 16.50 3.44 -21.21
N GLY A 165 16.31 4.18 -20.12
CA GLY A 165 15.43 5.35 -20.04
C GLY A 165 14.03 5.08 -19.51
N GLY A 166 13.67 3.83 -19.22
CA GLY A 166 12.36 3.47 -18.67
C GLY A 166 12.34 3.28 -17.16
N TRP A 167 11.19 2.82 -16.65
CA TRP A 167 10.94 2.45 -15.25
C TRP A 167 10.18 1.13 -15.18
N GLY A 168 10.52 0.28 -14.23
CA GLY A 168 9.84 -0.99 -14.01
C GLY A 168 8.59 -0.90 -13.15
N LEU A 169 7.94 -2.05 -12.93
CA LEU A 169 6.77 -2.14 -12.04
C LEU A 169 7.12 -1.71 -10.60
N HIS A 170 8.34 -2.05 -10.17
CA HIS A 170 8.97 -1.68 -8.90
C HIS A 170 10.43 -1.26 -9.14
N ILE A 171 11.10 -0.72 -8.10
CA ILE A 171 12.47 -0.18 -8.16
C ILE A 171 13.55 -1.16 -8.68
N GLU A 172 13.29 -2.47 -8.62
CA GLU A 172 14.20 -3.52 -9.12
C GLU A 172 13.76 -4.09 -10.48
N GLY A 173 12.62 -3.66 -11.00
CA GLY A 173 12.03 -4.18 -12.22
C GLY A 173 12.70 -3.64 -13.48
N HIS A 174 12.70 -4.46 -14.52
CA HIS A 174 12.99 -4.00 -15.89
C HIS A 174 11.91 -3.02 -16.36
N SER A 175 12.26 -2.16 -17.31
CA SER A 175 11.38 -1.11 -17.79
C SER A 175 10.10 -1.65 -18.44
N ILE A 176 8.96 -1.05 -18.10
CA ILE A 176 7.63 -1.38 -18.64
C ILE A 176 6.90 -0.12 -19.13
N MET A 177 5.91 -0.27 -20.01
CA MET A 177 5.15 0.84 -20.57
C MET A 177 4.38 1.60 -19.50
N PHE A 178 3.74 0.89 -18.57
CA PHE A 178 2.92 1.49 -17.53
C PHE A 178 3.68 2.51 -16.71
N CYS A 179 4.73 2.08 -16.00
CA CYS A 179 5.50 2.95 -15.13
C CYS A 179 6.33 3.98 -15.91
N THR A 180 6.79 3.68 -17.13
CA THR A 180 7.54 4.65 -17.93
C THR A 180 6.66 5.82 -18.37
N VAL A 181 5.43 5.56 -18.85
CA VAL A 181 4.48 6.62 -19.22
C VAL A 181 4.06 7.43 -17.99
N LEU A 182 3.77 6.76 -16.88
CA LEU A 182 3.37 7.45 -15.64
C LEU A 182 4.49 8.35 -15.09
N SER A 183 5.73 7.85 -15.04
CA SER A 183 6.90 8.64 -14.63
C SER A 183 7.16 9.80 -15.59
N TYR A 184 7.00 9.60 -16.90
CA TYR A 184 7.10 10.67 -17.90
C TYR A 184 6.10 11.80 -17.62
N ILE A 185 4.82 11.45 -17.45
CA ILE A 185 3.75 12.43 -17.16
C ILE A 185 4.03 13.16 -15.85
N CYS A 186 4.46 12.43 -14.82
CA CYS A 186 4.81 13.00 -13.52
C CYS A 186 5.91 14.07 -13.63
N MET A 187 7.02 13.77 -14.32
CA MET A 187 8.10 14.75 -14.57
C MET A 187 7.59 16.00 -15.28
N ARG A 188 6.74 15.82 -16.31
CA ARG A 188 6.17 16.93 -17.09
C ARG A 188 5.22 17.80 -16.26
N ILE A 189 4.42 17.20 -15.38
CA ILE A 189 3.54 17.92 -14.43
C ILE A 189 4.35 18.71 -13.41
N LEU A 190 5.44 18.14 -12.90
CA LEU A 190 6.27 18.75 -11.85
C LEU A 190 7.23 19.82 -12.37
N GLY A 191 7.34 19.99 -13.68
CA GLY A 191 7.94 21.16 -14.32
C GLY A 191 9.10 20.88 -15.27
N ASP A 192 9.52 19.62 -15.44
CA ASP A 192 10.54 19.32 -16.45
C ASP A 192 10.00 19.57 -17.85
N GLY A 193 10.76 20.26 -18.69
CA GLY A 193 10.46 20.41 -20.12
C GLY A 193 10.57 19.09 -20.90
N PRO A 194 10.13 19.05 -22.18
CA PRO A 194 10.22 17.85 -23.03
C PRO A 194 11.66 17.41 -23.34
N PHE A 195 12.64 18.29 -23.10
CA PHE A 195 14.07 18.04 -23.19
C PHE A 195 14.76 18.23 -21.82
N GLY A 196 13.99 18.18 -20.73
CA GLY A 196 14.45 18.42 -19.37
C GLY A 196 14.72 17.14 -18.59
N GLY A 197 14.78 17.29 -17.27
CA GLY A 197 15.12 16.23 -16.34
C GLY A 197 16.62 16.02 -16.17
N ARG A 198 17.02 15.37 -15.07
CA ARG A 198 18.42 15.03 -14.82
C ARG A 198 18.93 14.08 -15.90
N ASN A 199 20.05 14.43 -16.52
CA ASN A 199 20.64 13.64 -17.62
C ASN A 199 19.63 13.36 -18.74
N ASP A 200 18.84 14.33 -19.20
CA ASP A 200 17.86 14.14 -20.28
C ASP A 200 16.82 13.03 -20.01
N ALA A 201 16.47 12.82 -18.74
CA ALA A 201 15.57 11.75 -18.31
C ALA A 201 14.25 11.72 -19.08
N VAL A 202 13.65 12.89 -19.34
CA VAL A 202 12.39 13.02 -20.09
C VAL A 202 12.56 12.57 -21.54
N GLN A 203 13.65 12.97 -22.20
CA GLN A 203 13.90 12.60 -23.59
C GLN A 203 14.13 11.08 -23.74
N ARG A 204 14.93 10.49 -22.84
CA ARG A 204 15.17 9.03 -22.83
C ARG A 204 13.87 8.25 -22.61
N ALA A 205 13.06 8.69 -21.65
CA ALA A 205 11.75 8.10 -21.37
C ALA A 205 10.83 8.14 -22.59
N ARG A 206 10.73 9.30 -23.24
CA ARG A 206 9.95 9.46 -24.47
C ARG A 206 10.45 8.53 -25.58
N LYS A 207 11.76 8.47 -25.80
CA LYS A 207 12.36 7.57 -26.78
C LYS A 207 11.98 6.12 -26.47
N TRP A 208 12.15 5.69 -25.22
CA TRP A 208 11.78 4.35 -24.79
C TRP A 208 10.30 4.05 -25.08
N ILE A 209 9.38 4.97 -24.74
CA ILE A 209 7.94 4.81 -25.01
C ILE A 209 7.66 4.58 -26.50
N HIS A 210 8.25 5.39 -27.39
CA HIS A 210 8.04 5.26 -28.84
C HIS A 210 8.66 3.99 -29.42
N ASP A 211 9.85 3.61 -28.95
CA ASP A 211 10.54 2.41 -29.42
C ASP A 211 9.78 1.11 -29.06
N HIS A 212 8.94 1.14 -28.01
CA HIS A 212 8.19 -0.02 -27.50
C HIS A 212 6.70 0.01 -27.87
N GLY A 213 6.35 0.65 -28.98
CA GLY A 213 4.99 0.64 -29.53
C GLY A 213 4.11 1.83 -29.15
N GLY A 214 4.66 2.78 -28.39
CA GLY A 214 3.98 4.01 -27.98
C GLY A 214 2.95 3.80 -26.87
N VAL A 215 2.42 4.91 -26.37
CA VAL A 215 1.49 4.93 -25.22
C VAL A 215 0.19 4.15 -25.46
N VAL A 216 -0.17 3.85 -26.70
CA VAL A 216 -1.38 3.06 -27.03
C VAL A 216 -1.32 1.62 -26.51
N ALA A 217 -0.11 1.11 -26.23
CA ALA A 217 0.11 -0.24 -25.71
C ALA A 217 0.15 -0.30 -24.17
N ILE A 218 -0.12 0.80 -23.46
CA ILE A 218 -0.15 0.80 -21.99
C ILE A 218 -1.22 -0.19 -21.46
N PRO A 219 -0.98 -0.94 -20.37
CA PRO A 219 -1.96 -1.90 -19.81
C PRO A 219 -3.24 -1.24 -19.27
N SER A 220 -4.25 -2.05 -18.95
CA SER A 220 -5.60 -1.63 -18.54
C SER A 220 -5.63 -0.49 -17.49
N TRP A 221 -4.90 -0.61 -16.39
CA TRP A 221 -4.83 0.43 -15.34
C TRP A 221 -4.25 1.75 -15.87
N GLY A 222 -3.24 1.65 -16.74
CA GLY A 222 -2.69 2.82 -17.43
C GLY A 222 -3.72 3.47 -18.35
N LYS A 223 -4.46 2.69 -19.14
CA LYS A 223 -5.54 3.24 -19.98
C LYS A 223 -6.57 3.99 -19.14
N THR A 224 -6.97 3.44 -18.00
CA THR A 224 -7.89 4.10 -17.05
C THR A 224 -7.35 5.45 -16.58
N TRP A 225 -6.10 5.50 -16.09
CA TRP A 225 -5.49 6.76 -15.64
C TRP A 225 -5.30 7.77 -16.77
N LEU A 226 -4.90 7.32 -17.96
CA LEU A 226 -4.77 8.19 -19.12
C LEU A 226 -6.13 8.68 -19.63
N SER A 227 -7.20 7.89 -19.51
CA SER A 227 -8.55 8.35 -19.83
C SER A 227 -9.08 9.39 -18.85
N ILE A 228 -8.85 9.17 -17.55
CA ILE A 228 -9.13 10.16 -16.51
C ILE A 228 -8.37 11.47 -16.78
N PHE A 229 -7.11 11.40 -17.20
CA PHE A 229 -6.27 12.57 -17.45
C PHE A 229 -6.49 13.23 -18.83
N GLY A 230 -7.18 12.56 -19.76
CA GLY A 230 -7.47 13.06 -21.10
C GLY A 230 -6.39 12.76 -22.16
N LEU A 231 -5.56 11.74 -21.96
CA LEU A 231 -4.54 11.25 -22.90
C LEU A 231 -4.93 9.95 -23.61
N PHE A 232 -6.09 9.38 -23.30
CA PHE A 232 -6.63 8.17 -23.90
C PHE A 232 -8.16 8.25 -23.93
N ASP A 233 -8.84 7.80 -24.98
CA ASP A 233 -10.31 7.82 -24.99
C ASP A 233 -10.90 6.59 -24.29
N TRP A 234 -11.94 6.78 -23.48
CA TRP A 234 -12.62 5.69 -22.77
C TRP A 234 -13.11 4.55 -23.69
N SER A 235 -13.36 4.82 -24.98
CA SER A 235 -13.74 3.79 -25.95
C SER A 235 -12.63 2.81 -26.30
N GLY A 236 -11.37 3.11 -25.94
CA GLY A 236 -10.26 2.17 -26.02
C GLY A 236 -9.98 1.43 -24.72
N CYS A 237 -10.81 1.56 -23.69
CA CYS A 237 -10.71 0.78 -22.46
C CYS A 237 -11.66 -0.43 -22.49
N ASN A 238 -11.28 -1.52 -21.80
CA ASN A 238 -12.23 -2.59 -21.51
C ASN A 238 -13.32 -2.08 -20.56
N PRO A 239 -14.58 -2.54 -20.70
CA PRO A 239 -15.67 -2.04 -19.86
C PRO A 239 -15.47 -2.32 -18.37
N MET A 240 -15.70 -1.30 -17.54
CA MET A 240 -15.75 -1.40 -16.07
C MET A 240 -17.12 -0.91 -15.56
N PRO A 241 -18.22 -1.63 -15.86
CA PRO A 241 -19.57 -1.13 -15.62
C PRO A 241 -19.86 -1.01 -14.11
N PRO A 242 -20.32 0.15 -13.60
CA PRO A 242 -20.72 0.29 -12.20
C PRO A 242 -21.93 -0.61 -11.84
N GLU A 243 -22.69 -1.10 -12.83
CA GLU A 243 -23.77 -2.06 -12.63
C GLU A 243 -23.32 -3.36 -11.95
N PHE A 244 -22.02 -3.65 -11.99
CA PHE A 244 -21.41 -4.75 -11.25
C PHE A 244 -21.70 -4.70 -9.73
N TRP A 245 -21.84 -3.50 -9.15
CA TRP A 245 -22.04 -3.28 -7.72
C TRP A 245 -23.49 -3.51 -7.25
N ILE A 246 -24.45 -3.61 -8.18
CA ILE A 246 -25.86 -3.87 -7.88
C ILE A 246 -26.29 -5.29 -8.25
N LEU A 247 -25.33 -6.16 -8.59
CA LEU A 247 -25.59 -7.56 -8.88
C LEU A 247 -26.21 -8.26 -7.65
N PRO A 248 -27.12 -9.23 -7.84
CA PRO A 248 -27.61 -10.03 -6.73
C PRO A 248 -26.52 -10.86 -6.06
N SER A 249 -26.50 -10.89 -4.73
CA SER A 249 -25.47 -11.56 -3.91
C SER A 249 -25.32 -13.07 -4.13
N TYR A 250 -26.36 -13.73 -4.65
CA TYR A 250 -26.30 -15.15 -4.98
C TYR A 250 -25.45 -15.43 -6.23
N LEU A 251 -25.19 -14.44 -7.10
CA LEU A 251 -24.38 -14.64 -8.30
C LEU A 251 -22.93 -14.98 -7.94
N PRO A 252 -22.29 -15.91 -8.68
CA PRO A 252 -20.93 -16.33 -8.38
C PRO A 252 -19.89 -15.22 -8.53
N ILE A 253 -20.10 -14.30 -9.47
CA ILE A 253 -19.21 -13.16 -9.78
C ILE A 253 -19.46 -11.93 -8.90
N HIS A 254 -20.26 -12.04 -7.86
CA HIS A 254 -20.64 -10.88 -7.05
C HIS A 254 -19.41 -10.24 -6.36
N PRO A 255 -19.26 -8.90 -6.35
CA PRO A 255 -18.06 -8.20 -5.84
C PRO A 255 -17.67 -8.56 -4.39
N ALA A 256 -18.65 -8.86 -3.53
CA ALA A 256 -18.41 -9.30 -2.15
C ALA A 256 -17.64 -10.63 -2.00
N LYS A 257 -17.43 -11.36 -3.10
CA LYS A 257 -16.68 -12.63 -3.14
C LYS A 257 -15.27 -12.46 -3.71
N MET A 258 -14.95 -11.26 -4.22
CA MET A 258 -13.63 -10.94 -4.74
C MET A 258 -12.67 -10.61 -3.59
N TRP A 259 -11.38 -10.62 -3.89
CA TRP A 259 -10.36 -10.08 -3.00
C TRP A 259 -10.61 -8.60 -2.70
N CYS A 260 -10.30 -8.17 -1.47
CA CYS A 260 -10.59 -6.81 -1.01
C CYS A 260 -9.87 -5.74 -1.83
N PHE A 261 -8.57 -5.89 -2.09
CA PHE A 261 -7.82 -4.94 -2.91
C PHE A 261 -8.38 -4.84 -4.33
N CYS A 262 -8.69 -5.97 -4.97
CA CYS A 262 -9.28 -5.95 -6.31
C CYS A 262 -10.62 -5.22 -6.33
N ARG A 263 -11.55 -5.56 -5.43
CA ARG A 263 -12.84 -4.85 -5.41
C ARG A 263 -12.65 -3.35 -5.15
N LEU A 264 -11.80 -2.98 -4.20
CA LEU A 264 -11.67 -1.59 -3.75
C LEU A 264 -10.94 -0.71 -4.75
N VAL A 265 -10.05 -1.26 -5.58
CA VAL A 265 -9.47 -0.52 -6.71
C VAL A 265 -10.49 -0.37 -7.85
N TYR A 266 -11.18 -1.44 -8.22
CA TYR A 266 -12.12 -1.40 -9.35
C TYR A 266 -13.41 -0.63 -9.04
N MET A 267 -13.77 -0.43 -7.77
CA MET A 267 -14.93 0.34 -7.34
C MET A 267 -14.90 1.80 -7.81
N PRO A 268 -13.94 2.65 -7.39
CA PRO A 268 -13.84 4.02 -7.90
C PRO A 268 -13.47 4.06 -9.39
N MET A 269 -12.69 3.12 -9.93
CA MET A 269 -12.46 3.05 -11.38
C MET A 269 -13.76 2.88 -12.17
N SER A 270 -14.66 2.01 -11.71
CA SER A 270 -15.96 1.78 -12.35
C SER A 270 -16.90 2.99 -12.22
N TYR A 271 -16.83 3.74 -11.12
CA TYR A 271 -17.56 5.00 -10.95
C TYR A 271 -17.10 6.05 -11.97
N LEU A 272 -15.79 6.26 -12.07
CA LEU A 272 -15.17 7.21 -12.99
C LEU A 272 -15.41 6.81 -14.46
N TYR A 273 -15.29 5.51 -14.77
CA TYR A 273 -15.66 4.94 -16.06
C TYR A 273 -17.13 5.19 -16.37
N GLY A 274 -18.02 4.86 -15.44
CA GLY A 274 -19.46 4.98 -15.60
C GLY A 274 -19.93 6.43 -15.84
N LYS A 275 -19.26 7.40 -15.21
CA LYS A 275 -19.41 8.85 -15.45
C LYS A 275 -18.71 9.34 -16.73
N ARG A 276 -17.82 8.54 -17.32
CA ARG A 276 -16.90 8.92 -18.40
C ARG A 276 -16.11 10.18 -18.04
N PHE A 277 -15.65 10.25 -16.79
CA PHE A 277 -14.95 11.42 -16.28
C PHE A 277 -13.64 11.63 -17.04
N VAL A 278 -13.38 12.88 -17.41
CA VAL A 278 -12.12 13.34 -18.00
C VAL A 278 -11.79 14.67 -17.32
N GLY A 279 -10.57 14.79 -16.81
CA GLY A 279 -10.07 16.01 -16.18
C GLY A 279 -9.90 17.16 -17.17
N PRO A 280 -9.55 18.37 -16.68
CA PRO A 280 -9.39 19.54 -17.53
C PRO A 280 -8.34 19.33 -18.64
N ILE A 281 -8.69 19.65 -19.89
CA ILE A 281 -7.75 19.60 -21.02
C ILE A 281 -6.92 20.89 -21.04
N THR A 282 -5.81 20.87 -20.31
CA THR A 282 -4.87 21.99 -20.22
C THR A 282 -3.88 22.01 -21.39
N GLU A 283 -3.11 23.09 -21.51
CA GLU A 283 -2.02 23.17 -22.48
C GLU A 283 -0.99 22.05 -22.30
N LEU A 284 -0.70 21.64 -21.06
CA LEU A 284 0.18 20.50 -20.78
C LEU A 284 -0.41 19.20 -21.33
N VAL A 285 -1.71 18.96 -21.16
CA VAL A 285 -2.39 17.77 -21.72
C VAL A 285 -2.28 17.77 -23.25
N LEU A 286 -2.47 18.92 -23.90
CA LEU A 286 -2.31 19.05 -25.36
C LEU A 286 -0.88 18.78 -25.83
N GLN A 287 0.12 19.20 -25.06
CA GLN A 287 1.53 18.87 -25.33
C GLN A 287 1.79 17.38 -25.16
N LEU A 288 1.35 16.78 -24.05
CA LEU A 288 1.49 15.35 -23.77
C LEU A 288 0.86 14.48 -24.86
N ARG A 289 -0.30 14.88 -25.42
CA ARG A 289 -0.92 14.20 -26.56
C ARG A 289 0.01 14.15 -27.79
N LYS A 290 0.76 15.22 -28.06
CA LYS A 290 1.74 15.30 -29.16
C LYS A 290 3.05 14.57 -28.82
N GLU A 291 3.39 14.51 -27.54
CA GLU A 291 4.63 13.93 -27.08
C GLU A 291 4.59 12.40 -27.04
N LEU A 292 3.47 11.82 -26.58
CA LEU A 292 3.34 10.39 -26.27
C LEU A 292 2.76 9.55 -27.42
N HIS A 293 1.92 10.14 -28.26
CA HIS A 293 1.29 9.43 -29.39
C HIS A 293 2.11 9.60 -30.67
N SER A 294 2.29 8.52 -31.42
CA SER A 294 2.94 8.55 -32.73
C SER A 294 1.99 9.08 -33.83
N GLU A 295 0.69 8.89 -33.65
CA GLU A 295 -0.37 9.42 -34.53
C GLU A 295 -1.02 10.66 -33.91
N SER A 296 -1.67 11.47 -34.76
CA SER A 296 -2.48 12.59 -34.28
C SER A 296 -3.64 12.08 -33.41
N TYR A 297 -3.75 12.59 -32.19
CA TYR A 297 -4.73 12.15 -31.18
C TYR A 297 -6.17 12.00 -31.73
N ASP A 298 -6.64 12.96 -32.51
CA ASP A 298 -8.01 12.99 -33.05
C ASP A 298 -8.26 11.95 -34.16
N LYS A 299 -7.21 11.32 -34.69
CA LYS A 299 -7.28 10.28 -35.73
C LYS A 299 -7.15 8.87 -35.18
N ILE A 300 -6.84 8.72 -33.89
CA ILE A 300 -6.64 7.41 -33.26
C ILE A 300 -7.96 6.65 -33.21
N ASN A 301 -7.97 5.42 -33.74
CA ASN A 301 -9.10 4.51 -33.59
C ASN A 301 -8.96 3.72 -32.27
N TRP A 302 -9.36 4.34 -31.18
CA TRP A 302 -9.22 3.83 -29.81
C TRP A 302 -9.75 2.41 -29.60
N LYS A 303 -10.84 2.04 -30.27
CA LYS A 303 -11.47 0.72 -30.14
C LYS A 303 -10.52 -0.43 -30.46
N LYS A 304 -9.55 -0.20 -31.36
CA LYS A 304 -8.54 -1.20 -31.78
C LYS A 304 -7.52 -1.50 -30.69
N TYR A 305 -7.31 -0.58 -29.76
CA TYR A 305 -6.27 -0.66 -28.74
C TYR A 305 -6.76 -1.24 -27.42
N ARG A 306 -8.04 -1.64 -27.32
CA ARG A 306 -8.66 -2.12 -26.09
C ARG A 306 -7.97 -3.33 -25.45
N HIS A 307 -7.57 -4.28 -26.28
CA HIS A 307 -6.85 -5.49 -25.84
C HIS A 307 -5.34 -5.39 -26.05
N LEU A 308 -4.83 -4.27 -26.59
CA LEU A 308 -3.40 -4.11 -26.78
C LEU A 308 -2.72 -3.87 -25.44
N CYS A 309 -1.67 -4.63 -25.17
CA CYS A 309 -0.77 -4.47 -24.03
C CYS A 309 0.67 -4.66 -24.52
N ALA A 310 1.60 -3.85 -24.03
CA ALA A 310 3.02 -3.99 -24.32
C ALA A 310 3.53 -5.33 -23.75
N LYS A 311 4.50 -5.93 -24.44
CA LYS A 311 5.01 -7.26 -24.08
C LYS A 311 5.73 -7.24 -22.73
N GLU A 312 6.37 -6.12 -22.38
CA GLU A 312 7.08 -5.90 -21.13
C GLU A 312 6.12 -5.86 -19.93
N ASP A 313 4.88 -5.42 -20.14
CA ASP A 313 3.85 -5.34 -19.11
C ASP A 313 3.06 -6.65 -18.97
N LEU A 314 3.16 -7.57 -19.94
CA LEU A 314 2.29 -8.76 -20.02
C LEU A 314 2.84 -9.92 -19.17
N TYR A 315 2.48 -9.93 -17.89
CA TYR A 315 2.76 -11.03 -16.96
C TYR A 315 1.64 -12.09 -16.95
N TYR A 316 0.38 -11.65 -17.00
CA TYR A 316 -0.82 -12.48 -16.93
C TYR A 316 -1.67 -12.28 -18.19
N PRO A 317 -1.43 -13.05 -19.27
CA PRO A 317 -2.13 -12.88 -20.53
C PRO A 317 -3.60 -13.29 -20.42
N HIS A 318 -4.50 -12.52 -21.03
CA HIS A 318 -5.91 -12.82 -21.04
C HIS A 318 -6.21 -14.12 -21.80
N PRO A 319 -6.97 -15.07 -21.22
CA PRO A 319 -7.51 -16.17 -21.99
C PRO A 319 -8.60 -15.69 -22.94
N LEU A 320 -8.78 -16.37 -24.08
CA LEU A 320 -9.76 -16.00 -25.13
C LEU A 320 -11.19 -15.83 -24.60
N ILE A 321 -11.57 -16.59 -23.56
CA ILE A 321 -12.89 -16.49 -22.94
C ILE A 321 -13.10 -15.12 -22.28
N GLN A 322 -12.05 -14.54 -21.69
CA GLN A 322 -12.10 -13.23 -21.07
C GLN A 322 -12.29 -12.15 -22.13
N ASP A 323 -11.53 -12.19 -23.22
CA ASP A 323 -11.68 -11.24 -24.33
C ASP A 323 -13.08 -11.31 -24.94
N PHE A 324 -13.63 -12.52 -25.12
CA PHE A 324 -15.01 -12.70 -25.60
C PHE A 324 -16.04 -12.06 -24.66
N LEU A 325 -15.88 -12.22 -23.33
CA LEU A 325 -16.75 -11.59 -22.35
C LEU A 325 -16.64 -10.06 -22.43
N TRP A 326 -15.42 -9.53 -22.53
CA TRP A 326 -15.20 -8.07 -22.60
C TRP A 326 -15.76 -7.48 -23.88
N ASP A 327 -15.62 -8.18 -25.00
CA ASP A 327 -16.23 -7.83 -26.29
C ASP A 327 -17.75 -7.83 -26.23
N SER A 328 -18.33 -8.84 -25.59
CA SER A 328 -19.77 -8.92 -25.38
C SER A 328 -20.28 -7.75 -24.54
N LEU A 329 -19.58 -7.43 -23.44
CA LEU A 329 -19.91 -6.27 -22.61
C LEU A 329 -19.78 -4.96 -23.40
N TYR A 330 -18.73 -4.82 -24.20
CA TYR A 330 -18.45 -3.60 -24.94
C TYR A 330 -19.43 -3.36 -26.09
N ILE A 331 -19.77 -4.41 -26.84
CA ILE A 331 -20.60 -4.31 -28.06
C ILE A 331 -22.09 -4.28 -27.72
N LEU A 332 -22.51 -5.01 -26.68
CA LEU A 332 -23.93 -5.20 -26.36
C LEU A 332 -24.33 -4.40 -25.12
N THR A 333 -23.65 -4.65 -24.00
CA THR A 333 -24.08 -4.17 -22.68
C THR A 333 -23.85 -2.66 -22.52
N GLU A 334 -22.66 -2.15 -22.86
CA GLU A 334 -22.34 -0.73 -22.73
C GLU A 334 -23.28 0.17 -23.58
N PRO A 335 -23.55 -0.11 -24.87
CA PRO A 335 -24.50 0.68 -25.65
C PRO A 335 -25.93 0.61 -25.12
N LEU A 336 -26.31 -0.48 -24.46
CA LEU A 336 -27.63 -0.63 -23.85
C LEU A 336 -27.73 0.23 -22.58
N LEU A 337 -26.76 0.12 -21.67
CA LEU A 337 -26.76 0.79 -20.36
C LEU A 337 -26.47 2.30 -20.44
N THR A 338 -25.86 2.78 -21.52
CA THR A 338 -25.61 4.21 -21.76
C THR A 338 -26.76 4.92 -22.45
N ARG A 339 -27.84 4.21 -22.83
CA ARG A 339 -29.01 4.78 -23.51
C ARG A 339 -30.25 4.80 -22.61
N TRP A 340 -31.16 5.72 -22.90
CA TRP A 340 -32.47 5.73 -22.26
C TRP A 340 -33.27 4.46 -22.62
N PRO A 341 -34.00 3.83 -21.68
CA PRO A 341 -34.22 4.23 -20.29
C PRO A 341 -33.18 3.67 -19.30
N PHE A 342 -32.34 2.71 -19.70
CA PHE A 342 -31.43 1.98 -18.81
C PHE A 342 -30.38 2.88 -18.17
N ASN A 343 -29.92 3.92 -18.86
CA ASN A 343 -29.00 4.90 -18.28
C ASN A 343 -29.59 5.56 -17.03
N LYS A 344 -30.85 6.00 -17.11
CA LYS A 344 -31.53 6.66 -16.00
C LYS A 344 -31.95 5.67 -14.90
N LEU A 345 -32.41 4.48 -15.26
CA LEU A 345 -32.98 3.53 -14.30
C LEU A 345 -31.96 2.60 -13.66
N VAL A 346 -30.83 2.34 -14.33
CA VAL A 346 -29.84 1.34 -13.93
C VAL A 346 -28.47 1.97 -13.71
N ARG A 347 -27.90 2.66 -14.71
CA ARG A 347 -26.55 3.26 -14.59
C ARG A 347 -26.48 4.31 -13.49
N GLU A 348 -27.43 5.22 -13.42
CA GLU A 348 -27.47 6.25 -12.35
C GLU A 348 -27.58 5.61 -10.96
N LYS A 349 -28.47 4.63 -10.78
CA LYS A 349 -28.61 3.89 -9.52
C LYS A 349 -27.34 3.12 -9.15
N ALA A 350 -26.67 2.53 -10.14
CA ALA A 350 -25.42 1.83 -9.95
C ALA A 350 -24.31 2.79 -9.52
N LEU A 351 -24.23 3.98 -10.12
CA LEU A 351 -23.28 5.03 -9.73
C LEU A 351 -23.52 5.52 -8.29
N GLU A 352 -24.79 5.77 -7.91
CA GLU A 352 -25.17 6.13 -6.54
C GLU A 352 -24.76 5.04 -5.54
N THR A 353 -25.06 3.77 -5.87
CA THR A 353 -24.69 2.63 -5.02
C THR A 353 -23.16 2.50 -4.89
N THR A 354 -22.43 2.69 -5.99
CA THR A 354 -20.96 2.64 -6.00
C THR A 354 -20.38 3.72 -5.12
N MET A 355 -20.89 4.95 -5.22
CA MET A 355 -20.43 6.07 -4.39
C MET A 355 -20.76 5.88 -2.90
N ASN A 356 -21.91 5.26 -2.58
CA ASN A 356 -22.23 4.88 -1.21
C ASN A 356 -21.23 3.86 -0.62
N PHE A 357 -20.73 2.92 -1.43
CA PHE A 357 -19.65 2.03 -0.99
C PHE A 357 -18.33 2.79 -0.78
N ILE A 358 -17.97 3.73 -1.67
CA ILE A 358 -16.78 4.58 -1.53
C ILE A 358 -16.83 5.37 -0.22
N HIS A 359 -17.90 6.13 0.01
CA HIS A 359 -18.07 6.91 1.26
C HIS A 359 -18.03 6.03 2.52
N TYR A 360 -18.58 4.82 2.43
CA TYR A 360 -18.53 3.88 3.54
C TYR A 360 -17.10 3.45 3.84
N GLU A 361 -16.31 3.09 2.84
CA GLU A 361 -14.92 2.69 3.04
C GLU A 361 -14.05 3.86 3.51
N ASP A 362 -14.28 5.06 2.99
CA ASP A 362 -13.62 6.29 3.41
C ASP A 362 -13.86 6.59 4.89
N GLU A 363 -15.11 6.59 5.36
CA GLU A 363 -15.40 6.86 6.77
C GLU A 363 -14.84 5.77 7.70
N ASN A 364 -14.95 4.48 7.31
CA ASN A 364 -14.46 3.38 8.15
C ASN A 364 -12.93 3.29 8.21
N SER A 365 -12.24 3.87 7.23
CA SER A 365 -10.77 3.97 7.20
C SER A 365 -10.27 5.37 7.54
N ARG A 366 -11.15 6.30 7.96
CA ARG A 366 -10.77 7.67 8.32
C ARG A 366 -10.03 8.38 7.17
N TYR A 367 -10.50 8.09 5.96
CA TYR A 367 -9.99 8.57 4.67
C TYR A 367 -8.55 8.13 4.41
N PHE A 368 -8.07 7.15 5.17
CA PHE A 368 -6.80 6.47 4.95
C PHE A 368 -6.94 5.45 3.82
N THR A 369 -8.08 4.75 3.73
CA THR A 369 -8.39 3.67 2.76
C THR A 369 -7.54 2.41 2.95
N ILE A 370 -7.75 1.35 2.16
CA ILE A 370 -6.97 0.10 2.32
C ILE A 370 -5.50 0.26 1.89
N GLY A 371 -5.22 1.15 0.94
CA GLY A 371 -3.87 1.40 0.43
C GLY A 371 -3.85 2.48 -0.65
N CYS A 372 -2.65 2.87 -1.08
CA CYS A 372 -2.42 4.10 -1.83
C CYS A 372 -3.12 4.17 -3.20
N VAL A 373 -3.23 3.05 -3.92
CA VAL A 373 -3.85 3.01 -5.25
C VAL A 373 -5.33 3.36 -5.14
N GLU A 374 -6.01 2.72 -4.19
CA GLU A 374 -7.39 3.06 -3.85
C GLU A 374 -7.43 4.52 -3.44
N LYS A 375 -6.59 4.93 -2.47
CA LYS A 375 -6.67 6.24 -1.83
C LYS A 375 -6.82 7.38 -2.82
N VAL A 376 -6.06 7.33 -3.90
CA VAL A 376 -6.06 8.36 -4.94
C VAL A 376 -7.34 8.30 -5.78
N LEU A 377 -7.83 7.10 -6.10
CA LEU A 377 -9.05 6.90 -6.87
C LEU A 377 -10.30 7.30 -6.08
N CYS A 378 -10.43 6.92 -4.81
CA CYS A 378 -11.56 7.32 -3.96
C CYS A 378 -11.55 8.83 -3.71
N MET A 379 -10.37 9.41 -3.43
CA MET A 379 -10.22 10.87 -3.35
C MET A 379 -10.71 11.58 -4.62
N LEU A 380 -10.32 11.08 -5.80
CA LEU A 380 -10.78 11.65 -7.06
C LEU A 380 -12.30 11.45 -7.24
N ALA A 381 -12.83 10.28 -6.89
CA ALA A 381 -14.25 9.99 -6.99
C ALA A 381 -15.09 10.94 -6.12
N CYS A 382 -14.66 11.21 -4.88
CA CYS A 382 -15.29 12.21 -4.01
C CYS A 382 -15.20 13.62 -4.59
N TRP A 383 -14.07 14.01 -5.18
CA TRP A 383 -13.96 15.32 -5.86
C TRP A 383 -14.88 15.42 -7.08
N VAL A 384 -15.03 14.33 -7.85
CA VAL A 384 -15.95 14.29 -9.01
C VAL A 384 -17.41 14.35 -8.59
N GLU A 385 -17.75 13.82 -7.41
CA GLU A 385 -19.09 13.96 -6.83
C GLU A 385 -19.33 15.39 -6.32
N ASP A 386 -18.44 15.90 -5.47
CA ASP A 386 -18.51 17.23 -4.87
C ASP A 386 -17.10 17.80 -4.62
N PRO A 387 -16.59 18.69 -5.50
CA PRO A 387 -15.26 19.30 -5.37
C PRO A 387 -15.03 20.07 -4.07
N ASP A 388 -16.10 20.60 -3.46
CA ASP A 388 -16.06 21.42 -2.25
C ASP A 388 -16.49 20.65 -1.00
N GLY A 389 -16.82 19.36 -1.16
CA GLY A 389 -17.33 18.48 -0.12
C GLY A 389 -16.30 18.11 0.95
N ASP A 390 -16.78 17.85 2.16
CA ASP A 390 -15.92 17.49 3.28
C ASP A 390 -15.19 16.15 3.05
N CYS A 391 -15.80 15.22 2.32
CA CYS A 391 -15.18 13.93 1.97
C CYS A 391 -13.84 14.13 1.24
N PHE A 392 -13.80 15.04 0.27
CA PHE A 392 -12.58 15.36 -0.46
C PHE A 392 -11.53 16.03 0.44
N LYS A 393 -11.94 16.96 1.31
CA LYS A 393 -11.02 17.64 2.25
C LYS A 393 -10.42 16.69 3.28
N LYS A 394 -11.18 15.70 3.75
CA LYS A 394 -10.69 14.62 4.62
C LYS A 394 -9.68 13.73 3.90
N HIS A 395 -9.89 13.44 2.61
CA HIS A 395 -8.89 12.76 1.76
C HIS A 395 -7.60 13.55 1.58
N LEU A 396 -7.69 14.88 1.41
CA LEU A 396 -6.54 15.77 1.32
C LEU A 396 -5.73 15.76 2.62
N ALA A 397 -6.41 15.74 3.78
CA ALA A 397 -5.79 15.70 5.10
C ALA A 397 -4.90 14.46 5.34
N ARG A 398 -5.20 13.35 4.65
CA ARG A 398 -4.49 12.06 4.77
C ARG A 398 -3.41 11.83 3.70
N ILE A 399 -3.21 12.76 2.75
CA ILE A 399 -2.11 12.62 1.77
C ILE A 399 -0.73 12.50 2.46
N PRO A 400 -0.38 13.32 3.47
CA PRO A 400 0.93 13.24 4.11
C PRO A 400 1.25 11.87 4.72
N ASP A 401 0.23 11.13 5.17
CA ASP A 401 0.34 9.79 5.74
C ASP A 401 0.91 8.76 4.74
N TYR A 402 0.86 9.07 3.44
CA TYR A 402 1.38 8.23 2.36
C TYR A 402 2.75 8.68 1.83
N MET A 403 3.25 9.84 2.26
CA MET A 403 4.46 10.44 1.69
C MET A 403 5.68 10.14 2.55
N TRP A 404 6.73 9.61 1.92
CA TRP A 404 7.97 9.23 2.60
C TRP A 404 9.20 9.84 1.95
N VAL A 405 10.13 10.31 2.76
CA VAL A 405 11.39 10.93 2.31
C VAL A 405 12.57 10.11 2.80
N ALA A 406 13.38 9.63 1.86
CA ALA A 406 14.65 8.97 2.14
C ALA A 406 15.76 9.58 1.28
N GLU A 407 16.97 8.99 1.31
CA GLU A 407 18.13 9.50 0.58
C GLU A 407 18.00 9.42 -0.95
N ASP A 408 17.10 8.59 -1.46
CA ASP A 408 16.77 8.48 -2.88
C ASP A 408 15.74 9.52 -3.34
N GLY A 409 15.03 10.20 -2.43
CA GLY A 409 14.00 11.19 -2.71
C GLY A 409 12.67 10.95 -1.99
N MET A 410 11.64 11.66 -2.43
CA MET A 410 10.26 11.55 -1.92
C MET A 410 9.45 10.60 -2.78
N LYS A 411 8.72 9.69 -2.12
CA LYS A 411 7.90 8.66 -2.74
C LYS A 411 6.56 8.51 -2.02
N MET A 412 5.65 7.77 -2.65
CA MET A 412 4.40 7.34 -2.02
C MET A 412 4.55 5.89 -1.53
N GLN A 413 4.14 5.61 -0.30
CA GLN A 413 4.10 4.26 0.28
C GLN A 413 2.77 3.56 -0.08
N THR A 414 2.67 2.24 0.10
CA THR A 414 1.38 1.53 -0.02
C THR A 414 0.42 1.85 1.12
N SER A 415 0.99 2.01 2.31
CA SER A 415 0.50 2.45 3.62
C SER A 415 1.78 2.50 4.49
N GLY A 416 1.71 2.84 5.77
CA GLY A 416 2.81 2.48 6.68
C GLY A 416 2.83 0.97 6.99
N SER A 417 3.85 0.50 7.70
CA SER A 417 4.05 -0.88 8.19
C SER A 417 4.22 -0.94 9.71
N GLN A 418 3.75 0.08 10.44
CA GLN A 418 4.13 0.37 11.82
C GLN A 418 3.82 -0.78 12.79
N GLN A 419 2.64 -1.39 12.69
CA GLN A 419 2.20 -2.50 13.53
C GLN A 419 2.90 -3.80 13.17
N TRP A 420 3.12 -4.06 11.88
CA TRP A 420 3.90 -5.20 11.40
C TRP A 420 5.34 -5.15 11.91
N ASP A 421 6.04 -4.04 11.64
CA ASP A 421 7.43 -3.84 12.01
C ASP A 421 7.61 -3.87 13.53
N THR A 422 6.70 -3.26 14.28
CA THR A 422 6.78 -3.26 15.74
C THR A 422 6.55 -4.65 16.33
N SER A 423 5.65 -5.44 15.75
CA SER A 423 5.40 -6.80 16.23
C SER A 423 6.61 -7.70 16.03
N PHE A 424 7.28 -7.61 14.88
CA PHE A 424 8.53 -8.36 14.67
C PHE A 424 9.71 -7.79 15.45
N ALA A 425 9.84 -6.48 15.57
CA ALA A 425 10.85 -5.83 16.38
C ALA A 425 10.82 -6.33 17.84
N VAL A 426 9.64 -6.32 18.46
CA VAL A 426 9.47 -6.81 19.84
C VAL A 426 9.86 -8.27 19.97
N GLN A 427 9.43 -9.13 19.04
CA GLN A 427 9.78 -10.55 19.07
C GLN A 427 11.29 -10.79 18.88
N ALA A 428 11.92 -10.07 17.95
CA ALA A 428 13.36 -10.16 17.73
C ALA A 428 14.15 -9.71 18.97
N ILE A 429 13.74 -8.60 19.61
CA ILE A 429 14.36 -8.10 20.84
C ILE A 429 14.23 -9.11 21.98
N LEU A 430 13.05 -9.73 22.14
CA LEU A 430 12.84 -10.78 23.14
C LEU A 430 13.72 -12.01 22.85
N ALA A 431 13.86 -12.39 21.57
CA ALA A 431 14.69 -13.51 21.14
C ALA A 431 16.20 -13.27 21.38
N CYS A 432 16.66 -12.02 21.42
CA CYS A 432 18.04 -11.68 21.80
C CYS A 432 18.38 -12.08 23.24
N ASN A 433 17.38 -12.27 24.12
CA ASN A 433 17.57 -12.60 25.54
C ASN A 433 18.46 -11.59 26.29
N LEU A 434 18.40 -10.32 25.91
CA LEU A 434 19.12 -9.18 26.48
C LEU A 434 18.12 -8.17 27.06
N LEU A 435 17.24 -8.66 27.94
CA LEU A 435 16.08 -7.90 28.40
C LEU A 435 16.48 -6.60 29.10
N GLU A 436 17.48 -6.62 29.99
CA GLU A 436 17.88 -5.41 30.73
C GLU A 436 18.37 -4.30 29.81
N GLU A 437 19.06 -4.64 28.71
CA GLU A 437 19.55 -3.69 27.71
C GLU A 437 18.40 -3.10 26.86
N SER A 438 17.22 -3.73 26.87
CA SER A 438 16.09 -3.40 25.99
C SER A 438 14.78 -3.10 26.73
N ARG A 439 14.81 -2.95 28.06
CA ARG A 439 13.62 -2.76 28.92
C ARG A 439 12.72 -1.64 28.45
N GLU A 440 13.28 -0.45 28.27
CA GLU A 440 12.51 0.74 27.87
C GLU A 440 11.92 0.60 26.47
N THR A 441 12.69 0.01 25.56
CA THR A 441 12.26 -0.26 24.18
C THR A 441 11.09 -1.24 24.14
N LEU A 442 11.16 -2.34 24.90
CA LEU A 442 10.07 -3.30 25.04
C LEU A 442 8.83 -2.69 25.68
N ARG A 443 9.00 -1.83 26.71
CA ARG A 443 7.89 -1.14 27.37
C ARG A 443 7.14 -0.22 26.40
N LYS A 444 7.85 0.58 25.60
CA LYS A 444 7.24 1.45 24.58
C LYS A 444 6.58 0.63 23.46
N GLY A 445 7.25 -0.42 22.97
CA GLY A 445 6.69 -1.32 21.95
C GLY A 445 5.41 -2.01 22.43
N HIS A 446 5.36 -2.43 23.70
CA HIS A 446 4.16 -2.99 24.31
C HIS A 446 3.00 -1.99 24.36
N ASP A 447 3.29 -0.74 24.78
CA ASP A 447 2.30 0.33 24.83
C ASP A 447 1.75 0.66 23.44
N PHE A 448 2.62 0.75 22.43
CA PHE A 448 2.23 0.92 21.04
C PHE A 448 1.29 -0.19 20.56
N ILE A 449 1.70 -1.47 20.69
CA ILE A 449 0.89 -2.61 20.23
C ILE A 449 -0.50 -2.59 20.88
N LYS A 450 -0.59 -2.32 22.18
CA LYS A 450 -1.90 -2.21 22.86
C LYS A 450 -2.76 -1.08 22.31
N LYS A 451 -2.17 0.09 22.04
CA LYS A 451 -2.88 1.26 21.50
C LYS A 451 -3.29 1.10 20.03
N SER A 452 -2.58 0.26 19.28
CA SER A 452 -2.82 -0.02 17.86
C SER A 452 -3.93 -1.07 17.61
N GLN A 453 -4.36 -1.82 18.63
CA GLN A 453 -5.41 -2.82 18.44
C GLN A 453 -6.75 -2.17 18.06
N VAL A 454 -7.41 -2.68 17.02
CA VAL A 454 -8.73 -2.19 16.57
C VAL A 454 -9.80 -2.48 17.62
N LYS A 455 -10.54 -1.45 18.05
CA LYS A 455 -11.48 -1.54 19.18
C LYS A 455 -12.92 -1.86 18.80
N ASP A 456 -13.29 -1.57 17.55
CA ASP A 456 -14.65 -1.63 17.05
C ASP A 456 -14.70 -2.34 15.69
N ASN A 457 -15.85 -2.94 15.38
CA ASN A 457 -16.13 -3.42 14.02
C ASN A 457 -16.43 -2.22 13.10
N PRO A 458 -16.37 -2.39 11.77
CA PRO A 458 -16.80 -1.34 10.87
C PRO A 458 -18.27 -0.97 11.13
N SER A 459 -18.60 0.29 10.90
CA SER A 459 -19.88 0.88 11.25
C SER A 459 -21.07 0.19 10.55
N GLY A 460 -22.23 0.21 11.21
CA GLY A 460 -23.50 -0.27 10.64
C GLY A 460 -23.51 -1.76 10.25
N ASP A 461 -24.21 -2.08 9.17
CA ASP A 461 -24.28 -3.44 8.60
C ASP A 461 -23.10 -3.68 7.67
N PHE A 462 -21.90 -3.80 8.25
CA PHE A 462 -20.64 -3.92 7.52
C PHE A 462 -20.58 -5.12 6.56
N LYS A 463 -21.37 -6.18 6.82
CA LYS A 463 -21.47 -7.33 5.91
C LYS A 463 -22.13 -6.98 4.58
N LYS A 464 -23.15 -6.10 4.60
CA LYS A 464 -23.75 -5.58 3.35
C LYS A 464 -22.78 -4.69 2.58
N MET A 465 -21.81 -4.11 3.28
CA MET A 465 -20.74 -3.31 2.73
C MET A 465 -19.48 -4.13 2.42
N PHE A 466 -19.60 -5.45 2.40
CA PHE A 466 -18.55 -6.41 2.03
C PHE A 466 -17.34 -6.46 2.96
N ARG A 467 -17.42 -5.82 4.13
CA ARG A 467 -16.39 -5.91 5.17
C ARG A 467 -16.59 -7.14 6.05
N HIS A 468 -15.53 -7.50 6.76
CA HIS A 468 -15.50 -8.57 7.76
C HIS A 468 -15.33 -8.01 9.18
N ILE A 469 -15.34 -8.88 10.21
CA ILE A 469 -15.11 -8.44 11.59
C ILE A 469 -13.68 -7.93 11.77
N SER A 470 -13.54 -6.78 12.44
CA SER A 470 -12.23 -6.15 12.72
C SER A 470 -11.97 -5.92 14.20
N LYS A 471 -13.00 -5.98 15.05
CA LYS A 471 -12.85 -5.76 16.49
C LYS A 471 -11.87 -6.78 17.09
N GLY A 472 -10.83 -6.28 17.74
CA GLY A 472 -9.77 -7.07 18.36
C GLY A 472 -8.58 -7.38 17.44
N SER A 473 -8.65 -7.02 16.17
CA SER A 473 -7.56 -7.23 15.22
C SER A 473 -6.41 -6.24 15.40
N TRP A 474 -5.28 -6.56 14.78
CA TRP A 474 -4.25 -5.59 14.43
C TRP A 474 -4.19 -5.46 12.91
N THR A 475 -3.99 -4.23 12.44
CA THR A 475 -3.82 -3.90 11.03
C THR A 475 -2.34 -4.04 10.63
N PHE A 476 -2.02 -3.85 9.35
CA PHE A 476 -0.63 -3.82 8.90
C PHE A 476 0.12 -2.54 9.35
N SER A 477 -0.60 -1.41 9.37
CA SER A 477 -0.05 -0.07 9.66
C SER A 477 -0.35 0.38 11.09
N ASP A 478 -1.41 1.14 11.32
CA ASP A 478 -1.83 1.61 12.63
C ASP A 478 -3.35 1.47 12.81
N GLN A 479 -3.88 1.82 13.98
CA GLN A 479 -5.31 1.62 14.27
C GLN A 479 -6.20 2.35 13.26
N ASP A 480 -5.81 3.55 12.78
CA ASP A 480 -6.58 4.38 11.86
C ASP A 480 -6.84 3.73 10.50
N HIS A 481 -5.99 2.79 10.09
CA HIS A 481 -6.21 2.02 8.86
C HIS A 481 -7.47 1.17 8.92
N GLY A 482 -7.78 0.60 10.09
CA GLY A 482 -9.02 -0.13 10.35
C GLY A 482 -9.24 -1.42 9.56
N TRP A 483 -8.30 -1.85 8.72
CA TRP A 483 -8.36 -3.09 7.96
C TRP A 483 -7.67 -4.23 8.72
N GLN A 484 -8.45 -5.18 9.21
CA GLN A 484 -7.91 -6.36 9.89
C GLN A 484 -7.05 -7.19 8.94
N VAL A 485 -5.95 -7.75 9.47
CA VAL A 485 -5.12 -8.73 8.77
C VAL A 485 -4.81 -9.89 9.73
N SER A 486 -4.91 -11.12 9.26
CA SER A 486 -4.85 -12.32 10.10
C SER A 486 -3.47 -12.54 10.74
N ASP A 487 -2.41 -12.44 9.96
CA ASP A 487 -1.03 -12.53 10.44
C ASP A 487 -0.68 -11.34 11.34
N CYS A 488 -1.01 -10.11 10.98
CA CYS A 488 -0.78 -8.95 11.83
C CYS A 488 -1.49 -9.11 13.18
N THR A 489 -2.70 -9.68 13.18
CA THR A 489 -3.45 -10.01 14.38
C THR A 489 -2.77 -11.10 15.20
N ALA A 490 -2.28 -12.16 14.55
CA ALA A 490 -1.55 -13.24 15.20
C ALA A 490 -0.23 -12.76 15.84
N GLU A 491 0.53 -11.95 15.11
CA GLU A 491 1.81 -11.37 15.56
C GLU A 491 1.60 -10.35 16.70
N GLY A 492 0.60 -9.48 16.59
CA GLY A 492 0.21 -8.55 17.66
C GLY A 492 -0.24 -9.29 18.93
N LEU A 493 -1.08 -10.33 18.78
CA LEU A 493 -1.50 -11.19 19.89
C LEU A 493 -0.30 -11.89 20.53
N LYS A 494 0.59 -12.49 19.73
CA LYS A 494 1.79 -13.19 20.20
C LYS A 494 2.68 -12.24 21.00
N CYS A 495 2.90 -11.01 20.54
CA CYS A 495 3.62 -10.00 21.31
C CYS A 495 2.97 -9.71 22.67
N CYS A 496 1.66 -9.45 22.73
CA CYS A 496 0.96 -9.22 23.99
C CYS A 496 1.12 -10.41 24.95
N LEU A 497 1.03 -11.64 24.44
CA LEU A 497 1.17 -12.86 25.25
C LEU A 497 2.61 -13.07 25.75
N LEU A 498 3.62 -12.88 24.90
CA LEU A 498 5.02 -12.99 25.27
C LEU A 498 5.39 -11.97 26.35
N LEU A 499 5.03 -10.70 26.14
CA LEU A 499 5.29 -9.62 27.08
C LEU A 499 4.53 -9.80 28.40
N SER A 500 3.34 -10.41 28.39
CA SER A 500 2.56 -10.68 29.60
C SER A 500 3.21 -11.68 30.59
N GLN A 501 4.24 -12.41 30.14
CA GLN A 501 5.02 -13.33 30.98
C GLN A 501 6.16 -12.61 31.72
N LEU A 502 6.46 -11.36 31.36
CA LEU A 502 7.42 -10.51 32.07
C LEU A 502 6.72 -9.74 33.21
N PRO A 503 7.47 -9.29 34.23
CA PRO A 503 6.90 -8.48 35.31
C PRO A 503 6.32 -7.15 34.81
N PRO A 504 5.17 -6.66 35.31
CA PRO A 504 4.57 -5.39 34.89
C PRO A 504 5.49 -4.17 35.08
N GLU A 505 6.36 -4.18 36.09
CA GLU A 505 7.38 -3.16 36.30
C GLU A 505 8.42 -3.08 35.17
N PHE A 506 8.51 -4.11 34.33
CA PHE A 506 9.45 -4.20 33.22
C PHE A 506 8.86 -3.66 31.91
N VAL A 507 7.66 -4.13 31.55
CA VAL A 507 7.02 -3.83 30.24
C VAL A 507 5.68 -3.11 30.35
N GLY A 508 5.28 -2.70 31.55
CA GLY A 508 3.96 -2.15 31.83
C GLY A 508 2.88 -3.23 32.01
N GLU A 509 1.67 -2.77 32.34
CA GLU A 509 0.53 -3.66 32.58
C GLU A 509 0.19 -4.54 31.38
N LYS A 510 -0.26 -5.76 31.67
CA LYS A 510 -0.73 -6.72 30.67
C LYS A 510 -1.92 -6.14 29.91
N HIS A 511 -2.09 -6.60 28.67
CA HIS A 511 -3.31 -6.28 27.93
C HIS A 511 -4.53 -6.97 28.55
N GLU A 512 -5.70 -6.36 28.41
CA GLU A 512 -6.96 -6.86 28.97
C GLU A 512 -7.31 -8.23 28.34
N PRO A 513 -7.64 -9.28 29.10
CA PRO A 513 -7.98 -10.59 28.55
C PRO A 513 -9.10 -10.55 27.50
N GLU A 514 -10.13 -9.73 27.73
CA GLU A 514 -11.27 -9.57 26.82
C GLU A 514 -10.83 -9.06 25.44
N ARG A 515 -9.79 -8.21 25.42
CA ARG A 515 -9.19 -7.72 24.17
C ARG A 515 -8.45 -8.80 23.42
N LEU A 516 -7.78 -9.71 24.13
CA LEU A 516 -7.13 -10.86 23.52
C LEU A 516 -8.16 -11.86 22.98
N TYR A 517 -9.30 -12.01 23.65
CA TYR A 517 -10.41 -12.86 23.17
C TYR A 517 -11.04 -12.33 21.89
N ASP A 518 -11.17 -11.01 21.75
CA ASP A 518 -11.63 -10.40 20.50
C ASP A 518 -10.66 -10.74 19.33
N ALA A 519 -9.34 -10.72 19.56
CA ALA A 519 -8.35 -11.13 18.54
C ALA A 519 -8.50 -12.61 18.13
N VAL A 520 -8.73 -13.49 19.10
CA VAL A 520 -9.02 -14.92 18.87
C VAL A 520 -10.27 -15.09 17.99
N ASN A 521 -11.31 -14.27 18.21
CA ASN A 521 -12.53 -14.33 17.40
C ASN A 521 -12.28 -13.97 15.94
N VAL A 522 -11.43 -12.97 15.66
CA VAL A 522 -11.05 -12.57 14.30
C VAL A 522 -10.34 -13.73 13.60
N MET A 523 -9.26 -14.26 14.17
CA MET A 523 -8.49 -15.33 13.54
C MET A 523 -9.31 -16.61 13.31
N LEU A 524 -10.13 -17.03 14.29
CA LEU A 524 -11.01 -18.21 14.11
C LEU A 524 -12.03 -18.01 12.98
N SER A 525 -12.44 -16.78 12.70
CA SER A 525 -13.43 -16.48 11.65
C SER A 525 -12.86 -16.51 10.23
N LEU A 526 -11.53 -16.56 10.07
CA LEU A 526 -10.83 -16.50 8.79
C LEU A 526 -10.37 -17.89 8.30
N GLN A 527 -10.56 -18.96 9.08
CA GLN A 527 -10.18 -20.29 8.66
C GLN A 527 -11.10 -20.82 7.57
N SER A 528 -10.51 -21.19 6.44
CA SER A 528 -11.20 -21.86 5.36
C SER A 528 -11.38 -23.35 5.63
N LYS A 529 -12.22 -24.00 4.82
CA LYS A 529 -12.54 -25.43 4.97
C LYS A 529 -11.35 -26.35 4.76
N ASN A 530 -10.36 -25.93 3.97
CA ASN A 530 -9.09 -26.63 3.78
C ASN A 530 -8.14 -26.49 4.98
N GLY A 531 -8.48 -25.66 5.98
CA GLY A 531 -7.68 -25.42 7.17
C GLY A 531 -6.74 -24.23 7.09
N GLY A 532 -6.51 -23.70 5.89
CA GLY A 532 -5.69 -22.51 5.67
C GLY A 532 -6.37 -21.23 6.14
N LEU A 533 -5.55 -20.21 6.35
CA LEU A 533 -5.96 -18.88 6.77
C LEU A 533 -5.69 -17.88 5.67
N SER A 534 -6.70 -17.07 5.35
CA SER A 534 -6.56 -15.92 4.46
C SER A 534 -6.02 -14.69 5.19
N ALA A 535 -5.59 -13.69 4.44
CA ALA A 535 -5.04 -12.45 5.00
C ALA A 535 -6.13 -11.52 5.56
N TRP A 536 -7.09 -11.06 4.75
CA TRP A 536 -8.04 -10.00 5.16
C TRP A 536 -9.44 -10.53 5.49
N GLU A 537 -9.97 -11.40 4.64
CA GLU A 537 -11.37 -11.84 4.71
C GLU A 537 -11.53 -13.32 4.38
N PRO A 538 -12.67 -13.98 4.67
CA PRO A 538 -12.84 -15.37 4.29
C PRO A 538 -12.82 -15.55 2.76
N ALA A 539 -12.10 -16.56 2.27
CA ALA A 539 -12.04 -16.92 0.85
C ALA A 539 -13.38 -17.48 0.35
N LYS A 540 -14.24 -16.59 -0.16
CA LYS A 540 -15.60 -16.92 -0.64
C LYS A 540 -15.67 -17.15 -2.15
N GLY A 541 -14.69 -16.64 -2.90
CA GLY A 541 -14.61 -16.77 -4.35
C GLY A 541 -14.10 -18.15 -4.76
N GLY A 542 -14.56 -18.65 -5.92
CA GLY A 542 -13.96 -19.84 -6.52
C GLY A 542 -12.73 -19.45 -7.35
N ALA A 543 -11.65 -20.24 -7.29
CA ALA A 543 -10.40 -19.96 -8.01
C ALA A 543 -10.57 -19.74 -9.53
N TRP A 544 -11.61 -20.30 -10.14
CA TRP A 544 -11.91 -20.06 -11.56
C TRP A 544 -12.21 -18.59 -11.88
N LEU A 545 -12.55 -17.75 -10.89
CA LEU A 545 -12.71 -16.31 -11.07
C LEU A 545 -11.40 -15.62 -11.49
N GLU A 546 -10.23 -16.22 -11.22
CA GLU A 546 -8.94 -15.71 -11.70
C GLU A 546 -8.83 -15.72 -13.23
N LEU A 547 -9.62 -16.56 -13.92
CA LEU A 547 -9.75 -16.49 -15.39
C LEU A 547 -10.33 -15.16 -15.89
N LEU A 548 -10.93 -14.37 -14.99
CA LEU A 548 -11.49 -13.06 -15.27
C LEU A 548 -10.58 -11.93 -14.78
N ASN A 549 -9.33 -12.24 -14.36
CA ASN A 549 -8.37 -11.25 -13.88
C ASN A 549 -8.20 -10.11 -14.90
N PRO A 550 -8.70 -8.91 -14.60
CA PRO A 550 -8.73 -7.80 -15.55
C PRO A 550 -7.37 -7.10 -15.72
N THR A 551 -6.33 -7.53 -15.01
CA THR A 551 -5.00 -6.92 -15.06
C THR A 551 -4.01 -7.79 -15.83
N GLU A 552 -3.19 -7.14 -16.65
CA GLU A 552 -2.20 -7.83 -17.48
C GLU A 552 -0.87 -8.08 -16.75
N PHE A 553 -0.63 -7.42 -15.62
CA PHE A 553 0.68 -7.37 -14.94
C PHE A 553 0.67 -7.90 -13.50
N PHE A 554 -0.48 -8.36 -12.99
CA PHE A 554 -0.60 -9.06 -11.72
C PHE A 554 -1.29 -10.41 -11.91
N ALA A 555 -0.95 -11.39 -11.07
CA ALA A 555 -1.61 -12.68 -10.98
C ALA A 555 -2.29 -12.83 -9.61
N ASP A 556 -3.29 -13.71 -9.54
CA ASP A 556 -3.95 -14.14 -8.30
C ASP A 556 -4.54 -12.99 -7.47
N ILE A 557 -5.18 -12.03 -8.16
CA ILE A 557 -5.77 -10.84 -7.55
C ILE A 557 -7.30 -10.87 -7.50
N VAL A 558 -7.98 -11.85 -8.09
CA VAL A 558 -9.44 -11.78 -8.18
C VAL A 558 -10.11 -12.30 -6.91
N VAL A 559 -9.58 -13.37 -6.33
CA VAL A 559 -10.12 -13.98 -5.10
C VAL A 559 -9.12 -13.93 -3.96
N GLU A 560 -9.64 -13.97 -2.74
CA GLU A 560 -8.81 -14.16 -1.56
C GLU A 560 -8.36 -15.63 -1.50
N HIS A 561 -7.09 -15.84 -1.17
CA HIS A 561 -6.47 -17.15 -1.05
C HIS A 561 -6.06 -17.43 0.40
N GLU A 562 -5.84 -18.70 0.71
CA GLU A 562 -5.21 -19.08 1.97
C GLU A 562 -3.69 -19.15 1.83
N TYR A 563 -2.97 -18.65 2.84
CA TYR A 563 -1.52 -18.48 2.79
C TYR A 563 -0.83 -19.27 3.90
N VAL A 564 0.36 -19.77 3.59
CA VAL A 564 1.21 -20.51 4.53
C VAL A 564 1.63 -19.63 5.68
N GLU A 565 1.97 -18.38 5.38
CA GLU A 565 2.44 -17.34 6.29
C GLU A 565 1.37 -16.98 7.31
N CYS A 566 0.15 -16.67 6.83
CA CYS A 566 -0.99 -16.36 7.68
C CYS A 566 -1.37 -17.54 8.59
N THR A 567 -1.35 -18.76 8.02
CA THR A 567 -1.69 -19.99 8.75
C THR A 567 -0.65 -20.30 9.83
N ALA A 568 0.64 -20.21 9.51
CA ALA A 568 1.73 -20.49 10.44
C ALA A 568 1.79 -19.47 11.59
N ALA A 569 1.58 -18.19 11.31
CA ALA A 569 1.53 -17.13 12.33
C ALA A 569 0.40 -17.42 13.35
N ALA A 570 -0.79 -17.77 12.87
CA ALA A 570 -1.94 -18.07 13.72
C ALA A 570 -1.73 -19.32 14.59
N ILE A 571 -1.11 -20.38 14.07
CA ILE A 571 -0.75 -21.57 14.88
C ILE A 571 0.12 -21.15 16.06
N GLN A 572 1.20 -20.39 15.81
CA GLN A 572 2.13 -19.95 16.86
C GLN A 572 1.41 -19.12 17.93
N ALA A 573 0.58 -18.17 17.52
CA ALA A 573 -0.19 -17.33 18.42
C ALA A 573 -1.17 -18.16 19.27
N PHE A 574 -1.89 -19.12 18.67
CA PHE A 574 -2.86 -19.95 19.37
C PHE A 574 -2.25 -20.97 20.32
N VAL A 575 -1.11 -21.57 19.98
CA VAL A 575 -0.38 -22.46 20.89
C VAL A 575 0.02 -21.69 22.15
N LEU A 576 0.55 -20.47 21.99
CA LEU A 576 0.90 -19.62 23.12
C LEU A 576 -0.34 -19.15 23.90
N PHE A 577 -1.41 -18.76 23.20
CA PHE A 577 -2.67 -18.33 23.81
C PHE A 577 -3.27 -19.44 24.68
N MET A 578 -3.36 -20.68 24.16
CA MET A 578 -3.89 -21.82 24.90
C MET A 578 -3.10 -22.14 26.16
N LYS A 579 -1.78 -21.90 26.15
CA LYS A 579 -0.93 -22.10 27.33
C LYS A 579 -1.28 -21.12 28.45
N LEU A 580 -1.57 -19.87 28.10
CA LEU A 580 -1.85 -18.79 29.06
C LEU A 580 -3.34 -18.67 29.42
N TYR A 581 -4.24 -19.06 28.52
CA TYR A 581 -5.70 -18.96 28.66
C TYR A 581 -6.40 -20.30 28.34
N PRO A 582 -6.09 -21.39 29.07
CA PRO A 582 -6.55 -22.74 28.72
C PRO A 582 -8.08 -22.96 28.79
N GLY A 583 -8.82 -22.03 29.39
CA GLY A 583 -10.28 -22.10 29.50
C GLY A 583 -11.06 -21.46 28.35
N HIS A 584 -10.45 -20.62 27.52
CA HIS A 584 -11.16 -19.84 26.50
C HIS A 584 -11.15 -20.56 25.14
N ARG A 585 -12.33 -20.97 24.65
CA ARG A 585 -12.56 -21.59 23.33
C ARG A 585 -11.60 -22.75 22.96
N LYS A 586 -11.04 -23.44 23.97
CA LYS A 586 -10.00 -24.47 23.82
C LYS A 586 -10.28 -25.48 22.70
N LYS A 587 -11.48 -26.08 22.69
CA LYS A 587 -11.85 -27.10 21.69
C LYS A 587 -11.81 -26.56 20.26
N GLU A 588 -12.25 -25.32 20.06
CA GLU A 588 -12.30 -24.70 18.74
C GLU A 588 -10.89 -24.39 18.25
N ILE A 589 -10.02 -23.92 19.15
CA ILE A 589 -8.61 -23.65 18.85
C ILE A 589 -7.86 -24.96 18.57
N GLU A 590 -8.10 -26.03 19.32
CA GLU A 590 -7.51 -27.35 19.05
C GLU A 590 -7.89 -27.87 17.66
N VAL A 591 -9.17 -27.77 17.29
CA VAL A 591 -9.64 -28.14 15.94
C VAL A 591 -9.01 -27.24 14.87
N PHE A 592 -8.93 -25.93 15.13
CA PHE A 592 -8.29 -24.98 14.23
C PHE A 592 -6.85 -25.40 13.93
N ILE A 593 -6.04 -25.66 14.97
CA ILE A 593 -4.61 -26.00 14.82
C ILE A 593 -4.45 -27.29 14.01
N VAL A 594 -5.27 -28.32 14.28
CA VAL A 594 -5.21 -29.58 13.53
C VAL A 594 -5.48 -29.37 12.05
N ASN A 595 -6.49 -28.57 11.69
CA ASN A 595 -6.79 -28.28 10.29
C ASN A 595 -5.71 -27.43 9.63
N ALA A 596 -5.18 -26.44 10.36
CA ALA A 596 -4.12 -25.57 9.90
C ALA A 596 -2.82 -26.34 9.60
N LEU A 597 -2.45 -27.29 10.46
CA LEU A 597 -1.30 -28.17 10.22
C LEU A 597 -1.48 -29.03 8.97
N ARG A 598 -2.68 -29.60 8.75
CA ARG A 598 -2.99 -30.35 7.52
C ARG A 598 -2.85 -29.49 6.28
N PHE A 599 -3.37 -28.25 6.31
CA PHE A 599 -3.19 -27.32 5.21
C PHE A 599 -1.72 -27.11 4.87
N LEU A 600 -0.87 -26.86 5.87
CA LEU A 600 0.58 -26.66 5.69
C LEU A 600 1.28 -27.91 5.11
N GLU A 601 0.89 -29.10 5.54
CA GLU A 601 1.40 -30.37 4.98
C GLU A 601 0.93 -30.59 3.54
N ASP A 602 -0.31 -30.24 3.22
CA ASP A 602 -0.93 -30.46 1.90
C ASP A 602 -0.38 -29.51 0.81
N ILE A 603 0.04 -28.30 1.18
CA ILE A 603 0.60 -27.29 0.25
C ILE A 603 2.12 -27.34 0.13
N GLN A 604 2.82 -28.07 0.99
CA GLN A 604 4.28 -28.19 0.90
C GLN A 604 4.70 -28.79 -0.44
N MET A 605 5.70 -28.16 -1.07
CA MET A 605 6.25 -28.61 -2.35
C MET A 605 7.08 -29.89 -2.17
N PRO A 606 7.21 -30.75 -3.19
CA PRO A 606 7.95 -32.02 -3.08
C PRO A 606 9.43 -31.91 -2.69
N ASP A 607 10.04 -30.73 -2.89
CA ASP A 607 11.42 -30.43 -2.50
C ASP A 607 11.56 -29.90 -1.05
N GLY A 608 10.43 -29.73 -0.37
CA GLY A 608 10.34 -29.27 1.02
C GLY A 608 10.15 -27.76 1.17
N SER A 609 10.13 -26.98 0.10
CA SER A 609 9.73 -25.57 0.18
C SER A 609 8.22 -25.43 0.37
N TRP A 610 7.78 -24.22 0.67
CA TRP A 610 6.37 -23.81 0.58
C TRP A 610 6.22 -22.83 -0.56
#